data_AF-A0AAW6DFQ6-F1
#
_entry.id   AF-A0AAW6DFQ6-F1
#
_cell.length_a   1.000
_cell.length_b   1.000
_cell.length_c   1.000
_cell.angle_alpha   90.00
_cell.angle_beta   90.00
_cell.angle_gamma   90.00
#
_symmetry.space_group_name_H-M   'P 1'
#
loop_
_entity.id
_entity.type
_entity.pdbx_description
1 polymer ?
#
loop_
_entity_poly.entity_id
_entity_poly.type
_entity_poly.pdbx_seq_one_letter_code
_entity_poly.pdbx_strand_id
1 'polypeptide(L)'
;MEDPRIISALFIFLKMAYYNVLINSNGKSYLKNTNYMRNEGTCYYGNGEYSTRDFAEKYNYKILEWSDYMDKEFTKADLRDGMVVEQRNGEMYLVLAGMVVRRGGRNHIGGYDDDLKWEGYTGRDIVKVYRITPESLGCIEDVFIKSDLELIWERKEPKKMTVEEMRKKLEELTGEEIEVV
;
A
#
# COMPACT_ATOMS: atom_id res chain seq x y z
N MET A 1 -17.20 0.12 -31.74
CA MET A 1 -16.34 1.33 -31.77
C MET A 1 -16.10 1.71 -30.34
N GLU A 2 -15.06 1.13 -29.73
CA GLU A 2 -14.69 1.35 -28.33
C GLU A 2 -13.49 2.29 -28.30
N ASP A 3 -13.61 3.37 -27.53
CA ASP A 3 -12.61 4.43 -27.34
C ASP A 3 -11.42 3.90 -26.51
N PRO A 4 -10.20 3.77 -27.06
CA PRO A 4 -9.11 3.04 -26.42
C PRO A 4 -8.29 3.91 -25.44
N ARG A 5 -8.94 4.79 -24.66
CA ARG A 5 -8.27 5.73 -23.74
C ARG A 5 -8.40 5.38 -22.26
N ILE A 6 -8.67 4.12 -21.94
CA ILE A 6 -8.58 3.61 -20.58
C ILE A 6 -7.60 2.43 -20.59
N ILE A 7 -6.31 2.75 -20.62
CA ILE A 7 -5.29 1.78 -20.24
C ILE A 7 -5.26 1.80 -18.71
N SER A 8 -5.69 0.69 -18.10
CA SER A 8 -5.77 0.54 -16.66
C SER A 8 -4.40 0.77 -16.01
N ALA A 9 -4.37 1.51 -14.91
CA ALA A 9 -3.17 1.73 -14.11
C ALA A 9 -2.45 0.40 -13.74
N LEU A 10 -3.22 -0.69 -13.66
CA LEU A 10 -2.72 -2.06 -13.48
C LEU A 10 -1.83 -2.54 -14.64
N PHE A 11 -2.15 -2.20 -15.89
CA PHE A 11 -1.36 -2.56 -17.07
C PHE A 11 -0.06 -1.75 -17.15
N ILE A 12 -0.10 -0.49 -16.71
CA ILE A 12 1.08 0.36 -16.60
C ILE A 12 1.98 -0.15 -15.48
N PHE A 13 1.44 -0.57 -14.33
CA PHE A 13 2.23 -1.14 -13.23
C PHE A 13 2.88 -2.49 -13.61
N LEU A 14 2.13 -3.38 -14.27
CA LEU A 14 2.69 -4.62 -14.83
C LEU A 14 3.78 -4.32 -15.85
N LYS A 15 3.59 -3.33 -16.73
CA LYS A 15 4.65 -2.86 -17.63
C LYS A 15 5.83 -2.24 -16.88
N MET A 16 5.63 -1.38 -15.87
CA MET A 16 6.71 -0.77 -15.09
C MET A 16 7.55 -1.81 -14.33
N ALA A 17 6.89 -2.81 -13.73
CA ALA A 17 7.56 -3.91 -13.04
C ALA A 17 8.31 -4.83 -14.04
N TYR A 18 7.73 -5.08 -15.21
CA TYR A 18 8.30 -5.96 -16.25
C TYR A 18 9.41 -5.27 -17.08
N TYR A 19 9.31 -3.97 -17.38
CA TYR A 19 10.31 -3.18 -18.13
C TYR A 19 11.52 -2.74 -17.30
N ASN A 20 11.48 -2.83 -15.97
CA ASN A 20 12.67 -2.66 -15.13
C ASN A 20 13.72 -3.78 -15.36
N VAL A 21 13.35 -4.87 -16.04
CA VAL A 21 14.24 -6.01 -16.33
C VAL A 21 14.55 -6.18 -17.84
N LEU A 22 13.70 -5.69 -18.75
CA LEU A 22 13.87 -5.99 -20.18
C LEU A 22 14.73 -4.96 -20.94
N ILE A 23 15.54 -5.45 -21.87
CA ILE A 23 16.32 -4.72 -22.86
C ILE A 23 15.48 -4.64 -24.15
N ASN A 24 15.44 -3.49 -24.84
CA ASN A 24 14.74 -3.35 -26.13
C ASN A 24 15.42 -4.22 -27.22
N SER A 25 14.73 -4.56 -28.32
CA SER A 25 15.22 -5.30 -29.50
C SER A 25 16.47 -4.70 -30.17
N ASN A 26 16.89 -3.49 -29.75
CA ASN A 26 18.14 -2.83 -30.14
C ASN A 26 19.28 -2.96 -29.11
N GLY A 27 19.17 -3.84 -28.11
CA GLY A 27 20.22 -4.11 -27.13
C GLY A 27 20.47 -2.99 -26.09
N LYS A 28 19.56 -2.02 -25.97
CA LYS A 28 19.66 -0.91 -24.99
C LYS A 28 18.69 -1.10 -23.83
N SER A 29 19.22 -0.99 -22.61
CA SER A 29 18.45 -0.93 -21.36
C SER A 29 17.47 0.26 -21.39
N TYR A 30 16.21 0.05 -20.99
CA TYR A 30 15.21 1.13 -20.90
C TYR A 30 15.67 2.25 -19.96
N LEU A 31 16.44 1.94 -18.90
CA LEU A 31 17.06 2.93 -17.99
C LEU A 31 17.96 3.94 -18.70
N LYS A 32 18.56 3.58 -19.84
CA LYS A 32 19.48 4.49 -20.57
C LYS A 32 18.73 5.52 -21.43
N ASN A 33 17.42 5.34 -21.65
CA ASN A 33 16.60 6.19 -22.50
C ASN A 33 15.47 6.92 -21.75
N THR A 34 15.17 6.55 -20.51
CA THR A 34 14.19 7.26 -19.68
C THR A 34 14.89 8.03 -18.55
N ASN A 35 15.07 9.34 -18.77
CA ASN A 35 15.39 10.28 -17.69
C ASN A 35 14.10 10.50 -16.87
N TYR A 36 13.90 9.68 -15.84
CA TYR A 36 12.80 9.88 -14.90
C TYR A 36 13.09 11.11 -14.04
N MET A 37 12.42 12.22 -14.31
CA MET A 37 12.38 13.35 -13.38
C MET A 37 11.27 13.10 -12.36
N ARG A 38 11.66 12.82 -11.13
CA ARG A 38 10.74 12.69 -9.98
C ARG A 38 10.37 14.08 -9.46
N ASN A 39 9.70 14.88 -10.29
CA ASN A 39 9.19 16.20 -9.91
C ASN A 39 7.67 16.15 -9.83
N GLU A 40 7.10 16.76 -8.79
CA GLU A 40 5.64 16.97 -8.67
C GLU A 40 5.10 17.61 -9.95
N GLY A 41 3.99 17.07 -10.48
CA GLY A 41 3.37 17.55 -11.72
C GLY A 41 3.92 16.94 -13.02
N THR A 42 4.69 15.86 -12.97
CA THR A 42 5.11 15.11 -14.17
C THR A 42 4.08 14.03 -14.52
N CYS A 43 3.57 14.04 -15.75
CA CYS A 43 2.63 13.06 -16.30
C CYS A 43 3.36 12.10 -17.26
N TYR A 44 3.09 10.81 -17.14
CA TYR A 44 3.70 9.76 -17.97
C TYR A 44 2.67 9.12 -18.91
N TYR A 45 3.10 8.80 -20.12
CA TYR A 45 2.26 8.24 -21.18
C TYR A 45 2.60 6.77 -21.46
N GLY A 46 1.64 6.02 -22.02
CA GLY A 46 1.76 4.56 -22.26
C GLY A 46 2.86 4.16 -23.26
N ASN A 47 3.43 5.12 -23.99
CA ASN A 47 4.57 4.96 -24.91
C ASN A 47 5.93 5.27 -24.25
N GLY A 48 5.95 5.62 -22.95
CA GLY A 48 7.18 5.97 -22.22
C GLY A 48 7.60 7.44 -22.34
N GLU A 49 6.80 8.29 -23.00
CA GLU A 49 7.00 9.74 -22.98
C GLU A 49 6.48 10.35 -21.67
N TYR A 50 6.91 11.57 -21.37
CA TYR A 50 6.43 12.34 -20.23
C TYR A 50 6.21 13.81 -20.60
N SER A 51 5.38 14.50 -19.84
CA SER A 51 5.16 15.95 -19.96
C SER A 51 4.81 16.56 -18.61
N THR A 52 4.60 17.88 -18.59
CA THR A 52 4.05 18.58 -17.44
C THR A 52 2.53 18.44 -17.37
N ARG A 53 1.98 18.49 -16.16
CA ARG A 53 0.55 18.48 -15.88
C ARG A 53 -0.22 19.51 -16.72
N ASP A 54 0.27 20.75 -16.78
CA ASP A 54 -0.35 21.84 -17.55
C ASP A 54 -0.49 21.50 -19.05
N PHE A 55 0.48 20.76 -19.61
CA PHE A 55 0.41 20.30 -21.00
C PHE A 55 -0.68 19.23 -21.16
N ALA A 56 -0.71 18.24 -20.27
CA ALA A 56 -1.74 17.21 -20.29
C ALA A 56 -3.15 17.83 -20.16
N GLU A 57 -3.34 18.80 -19.28
CA GLU A 57 -4.59 19.54 -19.08
C GLU A 57 -4.96 20.36 -20.33
N LYS A 58 -4.01 21.10 -20.91
CA LYS A 58 -4.22 21.91 -22.14
C LYS A 58 -4.71 21.09 -23.32
N TYR A 59 -4.22 19.87 -23.47
CA TYR A 59 -4.62 18.96 -24.55
C TYR A 59 -5.72 17.97 -24.13
N ASN A 60 -6.37 18.25 -22.99
CA ASN A 60 -7.54 17.53 -22.49
C ASN A 60 -7.29 16.01 -22.34
N TYR A 61 -6.07 15.63 -21.97
CA TYR A 61 -5.76 14.26 -21.57
C TYR A 61 -6.48 13.94 -20.26
N LYS A 62 -7.01 12.72 -20.13
CA LYS A 62 -7.53 12.23 -18.86
C LYS A 62 -6.36 11.95 -17.93
N ILE A 63 -6.16 12.83 -16.95
CA ILE A 63 -5.15 12.65 -15.91
C ILE A 63 -5.71 11.66 -14.88
N LEU A 64 -4.93 10.62 -14.62
CA LEU A 64 -5.23 9.61 -13.60
C LEU A 64 -4.24 9.85 -12.46
N GLU A 65 -4.72 10.25 -11.28
CA GLU A 65 -3.84 10.39 -10.12
C GLU A 65 -3.64 9.03 -9.48
N TRP A 66 -2.41 8.76 -9.04
CA TRP A 66 -2.06 7.50 -8.39
C TRP A 66 -2.93 7.23 -7.15
N SER A 67 -3.29 8.27 -6.41
CA SER A 67 -4.21 8.20 -5.27
C SER A 67 -5.62 7.74 -5.64
N ASP A 68 -6.06 7.95 -6.89
CA ASP A 68 -7.40 7.58 -7.33
C ASP A 68 -7.56 6.06 -7.51
N TYR A 69 -6.43 5.34 -7.61
CA TYR A 69 -6.36 3.90 -7.90
C TYR A 69 -5.68 3.08 -6.81
N MET A 70 -5.21 3.74 -5.75
CA MET A 70 -4.69 3.07 -4.55
C MET A 70 -5.77 3.13 -3.47
N ASP A 71 -6.11 1.98 -2.87
CA ASP A 71 -6.87 1.97 -1.61
C ASP A 71 -6.13 2.90 -0.65
N LYS A 72 -6.81 3.96 -0.14
CA LYS A 72 -6.18 4.88 0.80
C LYS A 72 -5.59 4.06 1.96
N GLU A 73 -4.26 4.00 2.02
CA GLU A 73 -3.57 3.24 3.06
C GLU A 73 -3.90 3.86 4.42
N PHE A 74 -4.19 3.01 5.41
CA PHE A 74 -4.40 3.46 6.77
C PHE A 74 -3.04 3.79 7.38
N THR A 75 -2.85 5.04 7.76
CA THR A 75 -1.59 5.56 8.27
C THR A 75 -1.67 5.91 9.74
N LYS A 76 -0.53 6.25 10.34
CA LYS A 76 -0.47 6.82 11.71
C LYS A 76 -1.41 8.00 11.94
N ALA A 77 -1.58 8.85 10.93
CA ALA A 77 -2.45 10.02 11.02
C ALA A 77 -3.94 9.67 11.06
N ASP A 78 -4.32 8.46 10.63
CA ASP A 78 -5.70 7.99 10.68
C ASP A 78 -6.09 7.44 12.06
N LEU A 79 -5.13 7.21 12.98
CA LEU A 79 -5.41 6.83 14.38
C LEU A 79 -6.09 7.96 15.14
N ARG A 80 -7.22 7.65 15.79
CA ARG A 80 -8.01 8.61 16.58
C ARG A 80 -8.39 8.02 17.92
N ASP A 81 -8.61 8.91 18.89
CA ASP A 81 -9.10 8.55 20.21
C ASP A 81 -10.39 7.70 20.10
N GLY A 82 -10.45 6.64 20.89
CA GLY A 82 -11.55 5.67 20.86
C GLY A 82 -11.38 4.53 19.84
N MET A 83 -10.31 4.52 19.04
CA MET A 83 -9.94 3.34 18.26
C MET A 83 -9.20 2.32 19.13
N VAL A 84 -9.30 1.04 18.77
CA VAL A 84 -8.53 -0.04 19.41
C VAL A 84 -7.56 -0.63 18.39
N VAL A 85 -6.31 -0.80 18.76
CA VAL A 85 -5.27 -1.36 17.89
C VAL A 85 -4.80 -2.72 18.43
N GLU A 86 -4.56 -3.67 17.54
CA GLU A 86 -3.91 -4.94 17.88
C GLU A 86 -2.49 -4.95 17.32
N GLN A 87 -1.53 -5.21 18.19
CA GLN A 87 -0.13 -5.38 17.85
C GLN A 87 0.15 -6.81 17.36
N ARG A 88 1.26 -7.00 16.66
CA ARG A 88 1.67 -8.31 16.12
C ARG A 88 1.80 -9.41 17.18
N ASN A 89 2.16 -9.06 18.41
CA ASN A 89 2.20 -9.98 19.55
C ASN A 89 0.81 -10.35 20.11
N GLY A 90 -0.28 -9.88 19.49
CA GLY A 90 -1.66 -10.14 19.89
C GLY A 90 -2.21 -9.17 20.95
N GLU A 91 -1.39 -8.21 21.40
CA GLU A 91 -1.78 -7.30 22.46
C GLU A 91 -2.62 -6.14 21.94
N MET A 92 -3.72 -5.85 22.64
CA MET A 92 -4.67 -4.82 22.26
C MET A 92 -4.51 -3.56 23.11
N TYR A 93 -4.66 -2.40 22.48
CA TYR A 93 -4.52 -1.09 23.12
C TYR A 93 -5.59 -0.11 22.63
N LEU A 94 -6.11 0.71 23.54
CA LEU A 94 -7.00 1.81 23.24
C LEU A 94 -6.18 3.04 22.85
N VAL A 95 -6.50 3.67 21.73
CA VAL A 95 -5.95 4.97 21.32
C VAL A 95 -6.61 6.06 22.15
N LEU A 96 -5.80 6.84 22.86
CA LEU A 96 -6.28 7.93 23.70
C LEU A 96 -5.19 8.99 23.92
N ALA A 97 -5.49 10.26 23.63
CA ALA A 97 -4.62 11.41 23.91
C ALA A 97 -3.18 11.24 23.41
N GLY A 98 -3.00 10.75 22.18
CA GLY A 98 -1.67 10.53 21.58
C GLY A 98 -0.93 9.29 22.10
N MET A 99 -1.60 8.46 22.90
CA MET A 99 -1.07 7.22 23.45
C MET A 99 -1.86 6.02 22.95
N VAL A 100 -1.26 4.84 23.03
CA VAL A 100 -1.99 3.56 23.01
C VAL A 100 -1.86 2.91 24.37
N VAL A 101 -2.97 2.69 25.07
CA VAL A 101 -3.02 2.30 26.49
C VAL A 101 -3.82 1.01 26.71
N ARG A 102 -3.41 0.24 27.72
CA ARG A 102 -4.12 -0.94 28.21
C ARG A 102 -3.91 -1.07 29.73
N ARG A 103 -4.62 -1.99 30.39
CA ARG A 103 -4.54 -2.19 31.85
C ARG A 103 -3.11 -2.36 32.39
N GLY A 104 -2.21 -2.98 31.64
CA GLY A 104 -0.84 -3.30 32.07
C GLY A 104 0.28 -2.67 31.23
N GLY A 105 0.00 -1.63 30.44
CA GLY A 105 1.04 -1.03 29.61
C GLY A 105 0.56 0.13 28.75
N ARG A 106 1.52 0.88 28.21
CA ARG A 106 1.27 1.97 27.26
C ARG A 106 2.43 2.11 26.28
N ASN A 107 2.13 2.57 25.07
CA ASN A 107 3.13 3.08 24.13
C ASN A 107 2.72 4.49 23.66
N HIS A 108 3.71 5.29 23.26
CA HIS A 108 3.45 6.59 22.64
C HIS A 108 3.18 6.40 21.15
N ILE A 109 2.18 7.09 20.58
CA ILE A 109 1.87 6.97 19.14
C ILE A 109 3.05 7.44 18.28
N GLY A 110 3.78 8.46 18.74
CA GLY A 110 4.99 8.93 18.05
C GLY A 110 6.14 7.92 17.97
N GLY A 111 6.05 6.76 18.66
CA GLY A 111 7.00 5.66 18.47
C GLY A 111 6.72 4.80 17.22
N TYR A 112 5.60 5.03 16.54
CA TYR A 112 5.29 4.41 15.26
C TYR A 112 5.70 5.29 14.08
N ASP A 113 6.16 4.65 13.00
CA ASP A 113 6.25 5.29 11.70
C ASP A 113 4.86 5.43 11.04
N ASP A 114 4.79 6.01 9.84
CA ASP A 114 3.52 6.22 9.16
C ASP A 114 2.88 4.91 8.67
N ASP A 115 3.68 3.86 8.51
CA ASP A 115 3.28 2.48 8.20
C ASP A 115 2.83 1.72 9.46
N LEU A 116 2.71 2.38 10.61
CA LEU A 116 2.35 1.81 11.90
C LEU A 116 3.31 0.72 12.43
N LYS A 117 4.57 0.75 12.00
CA LYS A 117 5.62 -0.15 12.50
C LYS A 117 6.32 0.47 13.69
N TRP A 118 6.80 -0.38 14.58
CA TRP A 118 7.55 0.06 15.76
C TRP A 118 9.05 -0.04 15.53
N GLU A 119 9.79 0.99 15.91
CA GLU A 119 11.25 1.02 15.75
C GLU A 119 11.92 -0.08 16.60
N GLY A 120 12.76 -0.89 15.94
CA GLY A 120 13.63 -1.88 16.61
C GLY A 120 12.95 -3.16 17.10
N TYR A 121 11.62 -3.27 17.06
CA TYR A 121 10.92 -4.50 17.46
C TYR A 121 9.56 -4.68 16.77
N THR A 122 9.51 -5.59 15.79
CA THR A 122 8.33 -5.87 14.96
C THR A 122 7.14 -6.46 15.71
N GLY A 123 7.36 -7.01 16.91
CA GLY A 123 6.28 -7.53 17.76
C GLY A 123 5.29 -6.44 18.21
N ARG A 124 5.69 -5.17 18.13
CA ARG A 124 4.85 -4.02 18.47
C ARG A 124 4.17 -3.38 17.25
N ASP A 125 4.47 -3.82 16.03
CA ASP A 125 3.80 -3.30 14.83
C ASP A 125 2.28 -3.41 15.01
N ILE A 126 1.55 -2.35 14.71
CA ILE A 126 0.09 -2.42 14.66
C ILE A 126 -0.26 -3.19 13.39
N VAL A 127 -1.02 -4.27 13.56
CA VAL A 127 -1.45 -5.15 12.47
C VAL A 127 -2.95 -5.06 12.22
N LYS A 128 -3.73 -4.57 13.20
CA LYS A 128 -5.17 -4.34 13.03
C LYS A 128 -5.60 -3.09 13.78
N VAL A 129 -6.61 -2.41 13.24
CA VAL A 129 -7.30 -1.31 13.89
C VAL A 129 -8.80 -1.60 13.88
N TYR A 130 -9.44 -1.26 14.99
CA TYR A 130 -10.83 -1.53 15.27
C TYR A 130 -11.56 -0.26 15.70
N ARG A 131 -12.85 -0.21 15.40
CA ARG A 131 -13.83 0.72 15.96
C ARG A 131 -14.60 0.01 17.06
N ILE A 132 -14.85 0.70 18.16
CA ILE A 132 -15.67 0.15 19.24
C ILE A 132 -17.15 0.20 18.84
N THR A 133 -17.88 -0.90 19.01
CA THR A 133 -19.34 -0.93 18.86
C THR A 133 -20.01 -0.61 20.20
N PRO A 134 -20.77 0.49 20.33
CA PRO A 134 -21.27 0.95 21.63
C PRO A 134 -22.34 0.03 22.24
N GLU A 135 -22.96 -0.83 21.44
CA GLU A 135 -24.09 -1.68 21.85
C GLU A 135 -23.70 -2.78 22.84
N SER A 136 -22.42 -3.06 23.02
CA SER A 136 -21.92 -4.16 23.87
C SER A 136 -20.96 -3.74 24.99
N LEU A 137 -20.76 -2.44 25.23
CA LEU A 137 -19.87 -1.96 26.30
C LEU A 137 -20.57 -1.93 27.66
N GLY A 138 -20.14 -2.78 28.60
CA GLY A 138 -20.50 -2.68 30.02
C GLY A 138 -19.43 -2.00 30.87
N CYS A 139 -18.16 -2.11 30.49
CA CYS A 139 -17.01 -1.54 31.18
C CYS A 139 -15.85 -1.24 30.21
N ILE A 140 -14.79 -0.60 30.72
CA ILE A 140 -13.63 -0.24 29.88
C ILE A 140 -12.86 -1.48 29.43
N GLU A 141 -12.90 -2.57 30.19
CA GLU A 141 -12.26 -3.83 29.83
C GLU A 141 -12.88 -4.46 28.57
N ASP A 142 -14.16 -4.20 28.31
CA ASP A 142 -14.88 -4.76 27.16
C ASP A 142 -14.34 -4.22 25.82
N VAL A 143 -13.67 -3.06 25.82
CA VAL A 143 -13.03 -2.50 24.60
C VAL A 143 -11.90 -3.39 24.07
N PHE A 144 -11.45 -4.38 24.86
CA PHE A 144 -10.43 -5.35 24.44
C PHE A 144 -11.02 -6.72 24.05
N ILE A 145 -12.35 -6.85 24.00
CA ILE A 145 -13.05 -8.06 23.59
C ILE A 145 -13.37 -7.97 22.09
N LYS A 146 -12.85 -8.89 21.28
CA LYS A 146 -12.99 -8.84 19.81
C LYS A 146 -14.43 -8.89 19.29
N SER A 147 -15.37 -9.47 20.03
CA SER A 147 -16.79 -9.49 19.64
C SER A 147 -17.46 -8.12 19.73
N ASP A 148 -16.86 -7.19 20.47
CA ASP A 148 -17.39 -5.84 20.75
C ASP A 148 -16.72 -4.77 19.86
N LEU A 149 -16.06 -5.23 18.80
CA LEU A 149 -15.21 -4.43 17.94
C LEU A 149 -15.51 -4.72 16.46
N GLU A 150 -15.56 -3.65 15.67
CA GLU A 150 -15.63 -3.70 14.22
C GLU A 150 -14.22 -3.52 13.64
N LEU A 151 -13.73 -4.45 12.82
CA LEU A 151 -12.44 -4.35 12.15
C LEU A 151 -12.50 -3.27 11.06
N ILE A 152 -11.69 -2.21 11.19
CA ILE A 152 -11.64 -1.12 10.20
C ILE A 152 -10.41 -1.19 9.29
N TRP A 153 -9.33 -1.84 9.76
CA TRP A 153 -8.13 -2.03 8.97
C TRP A 153 -7.35 -3.25 9.46
N GLU A 154 -6.78 -4.00 8.51
CA GLU A 154 -5.84 -5.09 8.75
C GLU A 154 -4.65 -4.93 7.81
N ARG A 155 -3.44 -5.07 8.38
CA ARG A 155 -2.18 -4.99 7.66
C ARG A 155 -2.11 -6.12 6.63
N LYS A 156 -2.03 -5.76 5.36
CA LYS A 156 -1.66 -6.69 4.29
C LYS A 156 -0.15 -6.86 4.29
N GLU A 157 0.34 -7.96 4.86
CA GLU A 157 1.76 -8.30 4.78
C GLU A 157 2.14 -8.61 3.32
N PRO A 158 3.31 -8.15 2.84
CA PRO A 158 3.80 -8.55 1.53
C PRO A 158 3.93 -10.07 1.52
N LYS A 159 3.28 -10.70 0.53
CA LYS A 159 3.35 -12.14 0.36
C LYS A 159 4.79 -12.53 0.07
N LYS A 160 5.44 -13.20 1.03
CA LYS A 160 6.70 -13.86 0.78
C LYS A 160 6.43 -14.98 -0.22
N MET A 161 7.11 -14.93 -1.35
CA MET A 161 7.13 -16.03 -2.31
C MET A 161 8.54 -16.20 -2.82
N THR A 162 8.93 -17.43 -3.10
CA THR A 162 10.27 -17.73 -3.64
C THR A 162 10.36 -17.27 -5.10
N VAL A 163 11.58 -17.13 -5.62
CA VAL A 163 11.82 -16.84 -7.04
C VAL A 163 11.12 -17.86 -7.93
N GLU A 164 11.05 -19.12 -7.46
CA GLU A 164 10.47 -20.23 -8.22
C GLU A 164 8.94 -20.18 -8.20
N GLU A 165 8.34 -19.73 -7.09
CA GLU A 165 6.91 -19.46 -7.02
C GLU A 165 6.50 -18.26 -7.89
N MET A 166 7.36 -17.23 -7.99
CA MET A 166 7.15 -16.12 -8.93
C MET A 166 7.23 -16.62 -10.38
N ARG A 167 8.29 -17.36 -10.71
CA ARG A 167 8.51 -17.97 -12.03
C ARG A 167 7.29 -18.76 -12.45
N LYS A 168 6.85 -19.73 -11.63
CA LYS A 168 5.72 -20.60 -11.97
C LYS A 168 4.43 -19.83 -12.24
N LYS A 169 4.13 -18.80 -11.44
CA LYS A 169 2.96 -17.95 -11.66
C LYS A 169 3.06 -17.14 -12.96
N LEU A 170 4.26 -16.67 -13.29
CA LEU A 170 4.49 -15.98 -14.55
C LEU A 170 4.31 -16.95 -15.72
N GLU A 171 4.84 -18.17 -15.65
CA GLU A 171 4.66 -19.21 -16.68
C GLU A 171 3.17 -19.58 -16.85
N GLU A 172 2.40 -19.69 -15.77
CA GLU A 172 0.95 -19.92 -15.82
C GLU A 172 0.19 -18.75 -16.48
N LEU A 173 0.64 -17.52 -16.29
CA LEU A 173 0.01 -16.32 -16.85
C LEU A 173 0.39 -16.07 -18.32
N THR A 174 1.63 -16.35 -18.70
CA THR A 174 2.15 -16.09 -20.05
C THR A 174 2.00 -17.30 -20.97
N GLY A 175 1.93 -18.51 -20.43
CA GLY A 175 2.00 -19.76 -21.19
C GLY A 175 3.40 -20.07 -21.72
N GLU A 176 4.42 -19.35 -21.28
CA GLU A 176 5.82 -19.49 -21.70
C GLU A 176 6.65 -20.08 -20.57
N GLU A 177 7.65 -20.90 -20.90
CA GLU A 177 8.62 -21.40 -19.92
C GLU A 177 9.69 -20.32 -19.64
N ILE A 178 9.95 -20.04 -18.36
CA ILE A 178 10.83 -18.93 -17.94
C ILE A 178 12.06 -19.50 -17.23
N GLU A 179 13.23 -19.44 -17.85
CA GLU A 179 14.47 -19.84 -17.18
C GLU A 179 14.99 -18.71 -16.26
N VAL A 180 15.22 -19.03 -14.98
CA VAL A 180 15.80 -18.11 -14.00
C VAL A 180 17.30 -18.38 -13.94
N VAL A 181 18.12 -17.35 -14.26
CA VAL A 181 19.59 -17.44 -14.37
C VAL A 181 20.28 -16.52 -13.36
#